data_AF-A0A6M1ZC01-F1
#
_entry.id   AF-A0A6M1ZC01-F1
#
_cell.length_a   1.000
_cell.length_b   1.000
_cell.length_c   1.000
_cell.angle_alpha   90.00
_cell.angle_beta   90.00
_cell.angle_gamma   90.00
#
_symmetry.space_group_name_H-M   'P 1'
#
loop_
_entity.id
_entity.type
_entity.pdbx_description
1 polymer ?
#
loop_
_entity_poly.entity_id
_entity_poly.type
_entity_poly.pdbx_seq_one_letter_code
_entity_poly.pdbx_strand_id
1 'polypeptide(L)' 'MEREQELLRRISELESINDQLTAELRYLNQLLKEVGFEEGLVTLKAAAIELLQQDIDEDL' A
#
# COMPACT_ATOMS: atom_id res chain seq x y z
N MET A 1 -21.21 18.69 -22.21
CA MET A 1 -20.79 17.49 -22.96
C MET A 1 -19.27 17.31 -22.90
N GLU A 2 -18.43 18.29 -23.27
CA GLU A 2 -16.95 18.14 -23.18
C GLU A 2 -16.43 17.91 -21.76
N ARG A 3 -16.88 18.68 -20.77
CA ARG A 3 -16.47 18.52 -19.36
C ARG A 3 -16.85 17.15 -18.78
N GLU A 4 -18.00 16.62 -19.19
CA GLU A 4 -18.47 15.31 -18.75
C GLU A 4 -17.60 14.20 -19.33
N GLN A 5 -17.23 14.31 -20.62
CA GLN A 5 -16.31 13.37 -21.26
C GLN A 5 -14.89 13.44 -20.68
N GLU A 6 -14.41 14.63 -20.32
CA GLU A 6 -13.13 14.82 -19.63
C GLU A 6 -13.13 14.16 -18.25
N LEU A 7 -14.20 14.38 -17.47
CA LEU A 7 -14.35 13.74 -16.16
C LEU A 7 -14.44 12.22 -16.26
N LEU A 8 -15.18 11.69 -17.23
CA LEU A 8 -15.25 10.24 -17.49
C LEU A 8 -13.90 9.66 -17.86
N ARG A 9 -13.12 10.34 -18.71
CA ARG A 9 -11.76 9.92 -19.05
C ARG A 9 -10.87 9.88 -17.80
N ARG A 10 -10.96 10.91 -16.96
CA ARG A 10 -10.18 10.98 -15.72
C ARG A 10 -10.56 9.88 -14.74
N ILE A 11 -11.85 9.54 -14.64
CA ILE A 11 -12.32 8.42 -13.83
C ILE A 11 -11.71 7.12 -14.34
N SER A 12 -11.78 6.84 -15.64
CA SER A 12 -11.20 5.62 -16.21
C SER A 12 -9.68 5.51 -16.00
N GLU A 13 -8.95 6.63 -16.11
CA GLU A 13 -7.52 6.67 -15.76
C GLU A 13 -7.28 6.32 -14.29
N LEU A 14 -8.06 6.89 -13.38
CA LEU A 14 -7.94 6.64 -11.95
C LEU A 14 -8.33 5.21 -11.58
N GLU A 15 -9.35 4.64 -12.22
CA GLU A 15 -9.75 3.24 -12.04
C GLU A 15 -8.62 2.30 -12.46
N SER A 16 -8.02 2.52 -13.63
CA SER A 16 -6.89 1.71 -14.09
C SER A 16 -5.68 1.78 -13.14
N ILE A 17 -5.37 2.97 -12.61
CA ILE A 17 -4.29 3.15 -11.64
C ILE A 17 -4.63 2.43 -10.33
N ASN A 18 -5.87 2.53 -9.86
CA ASN A 18 -6.31 1.89 -8.63
C ASN A 18 -6.23 0.36 -8.73
N ASP A 19 -6.69 -0.21 -9.84
CA ASP A 19 -6.63 -1.65 -10.11
C ASP A 19 -5.18 -2.15 -10.09
N GLN A 20 -4.27 -1.43 -10.74
CA GLN A 20 -2.85 -1.77 -10.75
C GLN A 20 -2.25 -1.72 -9.33
N LEU A 21 -2.46 -0.62 -8.60
CA LEU A 21 -1.95 -0.48 -7.23
C LEU A 21 -2.49 -1.56 -6.30
N THR A 22 -3.77 -1.91 -6.45
CA THR A 22 -4.41 -2.97 -5.67
C THR A 22 -3.79 -4.34 -5.99
N ALA A 23 -3.52 -4.63 -7.25
CA ALA A 23 -2.85 -5.86 -7.66
C ALA A 23 -1.43 -5.95 -7.09
N GLU A 24 -0.65 -4.86 -7.19
CA GLU A 24 0.71 -4.79 -6.66
C GLU A 24 0.73 -4.95 -5.13
N LEU A 25 -0.18 -4.29 -4.40
CA LEU A 25 -0.31 -4.44 -2.95
C LEU A 25 -0.65 -5.88 -2.54
N ARG A 26 -1.55 -6.55 -3.27
CA ARG A 26 -1.89 -7.95 -3.01
C ARG A 26 -0.68 -8.87 -3.24
N TYR A 27 0.07 -8.63 -4.31
CA TYR A 27 1.28 -9.39 -4.60
C TYR A 27 2.35 -9.19 -3.53
N LEU A 28 2.61 -7.94 -3.13
CA LEU A 28 3.52 -7.61 -2.04
C LEU A 28 3.11 -8.28 -0.73
N ASN A 29 1.81 -8.22 -0.39
CA ASN A 29 1.30 -8.86 0.81
C ASN A 29 1.49 -10.39 0.81
N GLN A 30 1.35 -11.02 -0.36
CA GLN A 30 1.61 -12.44 -0.53
C GLN A 30 3.11 -12.76 -0.33
N LEU A 31 4.00 -11.98 -0.93
CA LEU A 31 5.45 -12.13 -0.73
C LEU A 31 5.85 -11.99 0.74
N LEU A 32 5.26 -11.03 1.46
CA LEU A 32 5.54 -10.86 2.89
C LEU A 32 5.17 -12.09 3.71
N LYS A 33 4.02 -12.71 3.39
CA LYS A 33 3.62 -13.98 4.02
C LYS A 33 4.60 -15.10 3.73
N GLU A 34 5.11 -15.18 2.51
CA GLU A 34 6.10 -16.18 2.12
C GLU A 34 7.46 -15.99 2.81
N VAL A 35 7.83 -14.75 3.12
CA VAL A 35 9.08 -14.41 3.82
C VAL A 35 8.95 -14.55 5.35
N GLY A 36 7.75 -14.80 5.88
CA GLY A 36 7.52 -15.09 7.30
C GLY A 36 6.78 -14.00 8.09
N PHE A 37 6.28 -12.95 7.43
CA PHE A 37 5.32 -12.03 8.04
C PHE A 37 3.92 -12.65 7.98
N GLU A 38 3.47 -13.30 9.06
CA GLU A 38 2.26 -14.14 9.09
C GLU A 38 0.99 -13.43 8.58
N GLU A 39 0.83 -12.14 8.88
CA GLU A 39 -0.29 -11.32 8.39
C GLU A 39 0.12 -10.37 7.23
N GLY A 40 1.29 -10.58 6.64
CA GLY A 40 1.84 -9.80 5.55
C GLY A 40 2.09 -8.35 5.94
N LEU A 41 1.44 -7.42 5.24
CA LEU A 41 1.60 -5.97 5.42
C LEU A 41 1.25 -5.50 6.84
N VAL A 42 0.31 -6.16 7.52
CA VAL A 42 -0.10 -5.78 8.88
C VAL A 42 1.05 -5.97 9.85
N THR A 43 1.64 -7.18 9.86
CA THR A 43 2.80 -7.51 10.68
C THR A 43 4.04 -6.70 10.31
N LEU A 44 4.28 -6.45 9.02
CA LEU A 44 5.39 -5.58 8.60
C LEU A 44 5.23 -4.15 9.13
N LYS A 45 4.01 -3.60 9.05
CA LYS A 45 3.71 -2.26 9.56
C LYS A 45 3.92 -2.17 11.06
N ALA A 46 3.50 -3.18 11.82
CA ALA A 46 3.72 -3.23 13.26
C ALA A 46 5.22 -3.21 13.59
N ALA A 47 6.00 -4.11 12.96
CA ALA A 47 7.45 -4.16 13.14
C ALA A 47 8.14 -2.84 12.77
N ALA A 48 7.72 -2.18 11.69
CA ALA A 48 8.27 -0.88 11.30
C ALA A 48 7.96 0.23 12.31
N ILE A 49 6.76 0.23 12.90
CA ILE A 49 6.39 1.19 13.96
C ILE A 49 7.21 0.95 15.22
N GLU A 50 7.40 -0.31 15.62
CA GLU A 50 8.21 -0.68 16.78
C GLU A 50 9.67 -0.24 16.61
N LEU A 51 10.26 -0.45 15.43
CA LEU A 51 11.62 0.02 15.10
C LEU A 51 11.73 1.54 15.21
N LEU A 52 10.78 2.27 14.63
CA LEU A 52 10.78 3.74 14.70
C LEU A 52 10.62 4.25 16.14
N GLN A 53 9.88 3.54 17.00
CA GLN A 53 9.73 3.89 18.40
C GLN A 53 11.00 3.60 19.21
N GLN A 54 11.68 2.48 18.93
CA GLN A 54 12.97 2.16 19.55
C GLN A 54 14.03 3.22 19.22
N ASP A 55 14.12 3.65 17.96
CA ASP A 55 15.04 4.73 17.55
C ASP A 55 14.77 6.03 18.32
N ILE A 56 13.50 6.36 18.58
CA ILE A 56 13.12 7.57 19.34
C ILE A 56 13.48 7.46 20.83
N ASP A 57 13.27 6.28 21.43
CA ASP A 57 13.54 6.05 22.85
C ASP A 57 15.05 5.93 23.15
N GLU A 58 15.87 5.49 22.20
CA GLU A 58 17.34 5.43 22.34
C GLU A 58 18.03 6.81 22.21
N ASP A 59 17.38 7.78 21.57
CA ASP A 59 17.89 9.16 21.39
C ASP A 59 17.53 10.13 22.56
N LEU A 60 16.85 9.64 23.62
CA LEU A 60 16.44 10.38 24.83
C LEU A 60 17.31 10.07 26.06
#